data_AF-Q8U1H9-F1
#
_entry.id   AF-Q8U1H9-F1
#
_cell.length_a   1.000
_cell.length_b   1.000
_cell.length_c   1.000
_cell.angle_alpha   90.00
_cell.angle_beta   90.00
_cell.angle_gamma   90.00
#
_symmetry.space_group_name_H-M   'P 1'
#
loop_
_entity.id
_entity.type
_entity.pdbx_description
1 polymer ?
#
loop_
_entity_poly.entity_id
_entity_poly.type
_entity_poly.pdbx_seq_one_letter_code
_entity_poly.pdbx_strand_id
1 'polypeptide(L)'
;MKNLFRYFPGTSILAFMIVVGFVYEIVVGFDKAIMQFAQINLYVYLGEFWRVITAIFIHMGYIHFALNLFWLIYLGMDLEGLLGSRKFIIVFFSGAVIGNILSLFVLPPFVASGGASGGLFAIVGALLAVEGVLRKNMQKALINALFLFLINSIFPGVNYVAHFGGLIVGILLGYIYGKDLKRKLLDMSYWFS
;
A
#
# COMPACT_ATOMS: atom_id res chain seq x y z
N MET A 1 -20.92 -3.98 16.08
CA MET A 1 -19.70 -3.42 15.48
C MET A 1 -19.74 -1.91 15.61
N LYS A 2 -18.79 -1.28 16.30
CA LYS A 2 -18.65 0.19 16.28
C LYS A 2 -18.46 0.63 14.81
N ASN A 3 -19.03 1.76 14.40
CA ASN A 3 -19.00 2.21 13.00
C ASN A 3 -17.54 2.40 12.55
N LEU A 4 -17.02 1.48 11.72
CA LEU A 4 -15.63 1.45 11.26
C LEU A 4 -15.21 2.80 10.66
N PHE A 5 -16.11 3.39 9.88
CA PHE A 5 -15.92 4.68 9.22
C PHE A 5 -15.65 5.82 10.20
N ARG A 6 -16.21 5.77 11.42
CA ARG A 6 -16.01 6.82 12.43
C ARG A 6 -14.57 6.83 12.98
N TYR A 7 -13.93 5.68 13.06
CA TYR A 7 -12.60 5.53 13.66
C TYR A 7 -11.48 5.42 12.61
N PHE A 8 -11.80 4.86 11.45
CA PHE A 8 -10.85 4.60 10.36
C PHE A 8 -11.40 5.08 9.02
N PRO A 9 -11.67 6.39 8.86
CA PRO A 9 -12.28 6.92 7.64
C PRO A 9 -11.39 6.71 6.41
N GLY A 10 -10.06 6.82 6.54
CA GLY A 10 -9.12 6.63 5.43
C GLY A 10 -9.17 5.20 4.89
N THR A 11 -9.06 4.21 5.79
CA THR A 11 -9.13 2.79 5.45
C THR A 11 -10.48 2.46 4.81
N SER A 12 -11.56 2.99 5.39
CA SER A 12 -12.92 2.77 4.89
C SER A 12 -13.13 3.34 3.48
N ILE A 13 -12.62 4.54 3.21
CA ILE A 13 -12.69 5.18 1.88
C ILE A 13 -11.90 4.38 0.85
N LEU A 14 -10.66 3.98 1.17
CA LEU A 14 -9.84 3.18 0.24
C LEU A 14 -10.45 1.80 -0.02
N ALA A 15 -10.97 1.14 1.01
CA ALA A 15 -11.66 -0.14 0.85
C ALA A 15 -12.89 0.02 -0.07
N PHE A 16 -13.67 1.08 0.11
CA PHE A 16 -14.79 1.39 -0.78
C PHE A 16 -14.33 1.61 -2.23
N MET A 17 -13.26 2.39 -2.47
CA MET A 17 -12.73 2.61 -3.81
C MET A 17 -12.24 1.31 -4.48
N ILE A 18 -11.59 0.42 -3.72
CA ILE A 18 -11.19 -0.90 -4.20
C ILE A 18 -12.40 -1.76 -4.56
N VAL A 19 -13.45 -1.75 -3.74
CA VAL A 19 -14.71 -2.45 -4.03
C VAL A 19 -15.37 -1.89 -5.29
N VAL A 20 -15.40 -0.58 -5.48
CA VAL A 20 -15.94 0.05 -6.70
C VAL A 20 -15.14 -0.39 -7.93
N GLY A 21 -13.81 -0.39 -7.85
CA GLY A 21 -12.95 -0.91 -8.91
C GLY A 21 -13.27 -2.36 -9.25
N PHE A 22 -13.40 -3.21 -8.24
CA PHE A 22 -13.73 -4.62 -8.45
C PHE A 22 -15.13 -4.85 -9.00
N VAL A 23 -16.14 -4.11 -8.54
CA VAL A 23 -17.49 -4.16 -9.13
C VAL A 23 -17.44 -3.79 -10.62
N TYR A 24 -16.65 -2.78 -10.99
CA TYR A 24 -16.43 -2.45 -12.39
C TYR A 24 -15.86 -3.63 -13.17
N GLU A 25 -14.84 -4.32 -12.64
CA GLU A 25 -14.24 -5.51 -13.27
C GLU A 25 -15.25 -6.64 -13.51
N ILE A 26 -16.15 -6.87 -12.55
CA ILE A 26 -17.22 -7.86 -12.70
C ILE A 26 -18.22 -7.46 -13.79
N VAL A 27 -18.57 -6.18 -13.88
CA VAL A 27 -19.54 -5.67 -14.86
C VAL A 27 -18.99 -5.69 -16.28
N VAL A 28 -17.73 -5.29 -16.48
CA VAL A 28 -17.14 -5.15 -17.83
C VAL A 28 -16.30 -6.33 -18.28
N GLY A 29 -15.95 -7.23 -17.35
CA GLY A 29 -14.99 -8.33 -17.55
C GLY A 29 -13.56 -7.92 -17.23
N PHE A 30 -12.81 -8.82 -16.58
CA PHE A 30 -11.42 -8.57 -16.12
C PHE A 30 -10.50 -8.09 -17.24
N ASP A 31 -10.48 -8.77 -18.39
CA ASP A 31 -9.60 -8.41 -19.51
C ASP A 31 -9.85 -6.98 -20.00
N LYS A 32 -11.13 -6.60 -20.12
CA LYS A 32 -11.52 -5.26 -20.55
C LYS A 32 -11.14 -4.20 -19.53
N ALA A 33 -11.37 -4.47 -18.24
CA ALA A 33 -10.99 -3.56 -17.16
C ALA A 33 -9.47 -3.35 -17.09
N ILE A 34 -8.69 -4.43 -17.24
CA ILE A 34 -7.22 -4.39 -17.31
C ILE A 34 -6.78 -3.51 -18.48
N MET A 35 -7.32 -3.74 -19.68
CA MET A 35 -6.98 -2.95 -20.87
C MET A 35 -7.32 -1.46 -20.70
N GLN A 36 -8.34 -1.11 -19.91
CA GLN A 36 -8.76 0.28 -19.71
C GLN A 36 -8.00 1.00 -18.59
N PHE A 37 -7.71 0.31 -17.48
CA PHE A 37 -7.29 1.00 -16.24
C PHE A 37 -6.08 0.38 -15.55
N ALA A 38 -5.68 -0.86 -15.86
CA ALA A 38 -4.42 -1.38 -15.34
C ALA A 38 -3.23 -0.65 -15.98
N GLN A 39 -2.09 -0.71 -15.29
CA GLN A 39 -0.83 -0.20 -15.81
C GLN A 39 -0.29 -1.18 -16.85
N ILE A 40 -0.39 -0.79 -18.11
CA ILE A 40 0.37 -1.40 -19.20
C ILE A 40 1.48 -0.43 -19.54
N ASN A 41 2.73 -0.81 -19.28
CA ASN A 41 3.88 0.10 -19.34
C ASN A 41 3.96 0.83 -20.71
N LEU A 42 3.69 0.14 -21.81
CA LEU A 42 3.64 0.71 -23.15
C LEU A 42 2.64 1.87 -23.26
N TYR A 43 1.43 1.74 -22.72
CA TYR A 43 0.43 2.81 -22.78
C TYR A 43 0.81 4.00 -21.90
N VAL A 44 1.47 3.75 -20.76
CA VAL A 44 2.03 4.84 -19.95
C VAL A 44 3.09 5.62 -20.73
N TYR A 45 3.98 4.93 -21.46
CA TYR A 45 4.97 5.58 -22.31
C TYR A 45 4.35 6.35 -23.49
N LEU A 46 3.16 5.95 -23.94
CA LEU A 46 2.39 6.62 -24.99
C LEU A 46 1.52 7.77 -24.45
N GLY A 47 1.63 8.11 -23.17
CA GLY A 47 0.98 9.29 -22.57
C GLY A 47 -0.17 8.98 -21.61
N GLU A 48 -0.49 7.70 -21.37
CA GLU A 48 -1.59 7.31 -20.48
C GLU A 48 -1.17 7.30 -18.98
N PHE A 49 -0.62 8.41 -18.50
CA PHE A 49 -0.03 8.53 -17.16
C PHE A 49 -1.02 8.27 -16.01
N TRP A 50 -2.32 8.46 -16.25
CA TRP A 50 -3.36 8.15 -15.26
C TRP A 50 -3.40 6.66 -14.88
N ARG A 51 -2.84 5.77 -15.71
CA ARG A 51 -2.72 4.34 -15.42
C ARG A 51 -1.87 4.05 -14.19
N VAL A 52 -0.88 4.88 -13.89
CA VAL A 52 -0.06 4.74 -12.67
C VAL A 52 -0.92 4.83 -11.41
N ILE A 53 -1.99 5.62 -11.42
CA ILE A 53 -2.90 5.79 -10.29
C ILE A 53 -4.09 4.83 -10.40
N THR A 54 -4.72 4.74 -11.57
CA THR A 54 -5.94 3.94 -11.75
C THR A 54 -5.68 2.44 -11.57
N ALA A 55 -4.47 1.96 -11.88
CA ALA A 55 -4.07 0.57 -11.66
C ALA A 55 -4.18 0.12 -10.19
N ILE A 56 -4.12 1.04 -9.23
CA ILE A 56 -4.26 0.74 -7.79
C ILE A 56 -5.60 0.07 -7.48
N PHE A 57 -6.64 0.33 -8.29
CA PHE A 57 -8.01 -0.11 -8.03
C PHE A 57 -8.45 -1.31 -8.89
N ILE A 58 -7.59 -1.80 -9.79
CA ILE A 58 -7.89 -2.90 -10.73
C ILE A 58 -7.19 -4.17 -10.25
N HIS A 59 -7.94 -5.26 -10.09
CA HIS A 59 -7.47 -6.53 -9.55
C HIS A 59 -7.66 -7.67 -10.55
N MET A 60 -6.56 -8.36 -10.85
CA MET A 60 -6.50 -9.47 -11.82
C MET A 60 -7.09 -10.79 -11.30
N GLY A 61 -8.30 -10.76 -10.73
CA GLY A 61 -9.06 -11.93 -10.28
C GLY A 61 -9.57 -11.83 -8.85
N TYR A 62 -10.54 -12.71 -8.53
CA TYR A 62 -11.26 -12.74 -7.25
C TYR A 62 -10.33 -12.87 -6.03
N ILE A 63 -9.36 -13.79 -6.08
CA ILE A 63 -8.44 -14.03 -4.96
C ILE A 63 -7.53 -12.82 -4.75
N HIS A 64 -7.04 -12.23 -5.84
CA HIS A 64 -6.17 -11.06 -5.76
C HIS A 64 -6.91 -9.87 -5.12
N PHE A 65 -8.16 -9.62 -5.53
CA PHE A 65 -9.03 -8.64 -4.89
C PHE A 65 -9.26 -8.94 -3.40
N ALA A 66 -9.68 -10.17 -3.08
CA ALA A 66 -10.04 -10.54 -1.72
C ALA A 66 -8.86 -10.36 -0.74
N LEU A 67 -7.65 -10.76 -1.16
CA LEU A 67 -6.44 -10.59 -0.37
C LEU A 67 -6.08 -9.11 -0.21
N ASN A 68 -6.16 -8.30 -1.27
CA ASN A 68 -5.86 -6.86 -1.16
C ASN A 68 -6.85 -6.16 -0.23
N LEU A 69 -8.14 -6.46 -0.35
CA LEU A 69 -9.17 -5.87 0.49
C LEU A 69 -9.01 -6.30 1.96
N PHE A 70 -8.79 -7.59 2.21
CA PHE A 70 -8.57 -8.12 3.56
C PHE A 70 -7.38 -7.44 4.25
N TRP A 71 -6.23 -7.42 3.58
CA TRP A 71 -5.02 -6.84 4.15
C TRP A 71 -5.08 -5.32 4.26
N LEU A 72 -5.75 -4.63 3.34
CA LEU A 72 -6.00 -3.19 3.47
C LEU A 72 -6.82 -2.89 4.72
N ILE A 73 -7.89 -3.64 4.93
CA ILE A 73 -8.77 -3.45 6.09
C ILE A 73 -7.98 -3.70 7.38
N TYR A 74 -7.28 -4.84 7.47
CA TYR A 74 -6.54 -5.22 8.67
C TYR A 74 -5.36 -4.28 8.97
N LEU A 75 -4.42 -4.15 8.04
CA LEU A 75 -3.20 -3.36 8.24
C LEU A 75 -3.45 -1.86 8.16
N GLY A 76 -4.44 -1.44 7.36
CA GLY A 76 -4.81 -0.04 7.23
C GLY A 76 -5.39 0.52 8.52
N MET A 77 -6.27 -0.24 9.20
CA MET A 77 -6.76 0.13 10.54
C MET A 77 -5.62 0.30 11.53
N ASP A 78 -4.66 -0.64 11.55
CA ASP A 78 -3.52 -0.57 12.47
C ASP A 78 -2.70 0.71 12.23
N LEU A 79 -2.33 1.00 10.98
CA LEU A 79 -1.52 2.16 10.66
C LEU A 79 -2.29 3.48 10.85
N GLU A 80 -3.56 3.52 10.45
CA GLU A 80 -4.43 4.68 10.63
C GLU A 80 -4.68 4.97 12.12
N GLY A 81 -4.87 3.94 12.94
CA GLY A 81 -4.98 4.08 14.40
C GLY A 81 -3.70 4.62 15.03
N LEU A 82 -2.53 4.24 14.51
CA LEU A 82 -1.24 4.70 15.03
C LEU A 82 -0.88 6.13 14.58
N LEU A 83 -1.12 6.48 13.32
CA LEU A 83 -0.60 7.70 12.71
C LEU A 83 -1.68 8.74 12.35
N GLY A 84 -2.96 8.35 12.39
CA GLY A 84 -4.08 9.13 11.90
C GLY A 84 -4.25 9.04 10.38
N SER A 85 -5.47 9.33 9.92
CA SER A 85 -5.92 9.14 8.53
C SER A 85 -5.06 9.83 7.49
N ARG A 86 -4.62 11.08 7.77
CA ARG A 86 -3.80 11.85 6.82
C ARG A 86 -2.47 11.16 6.51
N LYS A 87 -1.76 10.71 7.53
CA LYS A 87 -0.45 10.05 7.37
C LYS A 87 -0.61 8.66 6.73
N PHE A 88 -1.65 7.93 7.12
CA PHE A 88 -2.02 6.67 6.48
C PHE A 88 -2.24 6.81 4.96
N ILE A 89 -3.06 7.77 4.53
CA ILE A 89 -3.34 8.03 3.11
C ILE A 89 -2.04 8.39 2.36
N ILE A 90 -1.19 9.24 2.94
CA ILE A 90 0.10 9.62 2.34
C ILE A 90 0.99 8.39 2.17
N VAL A 91 1.12 7.53 3.19
CA VAL A 91 1.92 6.30 3.10
C VAL A 91 1.41 5.39 1.98
N PHE A 92 0.10 5.13 1.97
CA PHE A 92 -0.51 4.22 1.00
C PHE A 92 -0.31 4.71 -0.43
N PHE A 93 -0.71 5.95 -0.75
CA PHE A 93 -0.61 6.46 -2.12
C PHE A 93 0.82 6.70 -2.56
N SER A 94 1.70 7.22 -1.69
CA SER A 94 3.09 7.44 -2.07
C SER A 94 3.76 6.12 -2.43
N GLY A 95 3.56 5.07 -1.64
CA GLY A 95 4.15 3.77 -1.94
C GLY A 95 3.52 3.09 -3.15
N ALA A 96 2.20 3.17 -3.31
CA ALA A 96 1.53 2.63 -4.50
C ALA A 96 2.00 3.31 -5.79
N VAL A 97 2.02 4.65 -5.82
CA VAL A 97 2.43 5.43 -7.00
C VAL A 97 3.92 5.25 -7.29
N ILE A 98 4.79 5.36 -6.29
CA ILE A 98 6.23 5.19 -6.49
C ILE A 98 6.55 3.74 -6.88
N GLY A 99 5.87 2.74 -6.33
CA GLY A 99 5.99 1.35 -6.75
C GLY A 99 5.60 1.16 -8.21
N ASN A 100 4.49 1.74 -8.64
CA ASN A 100 4.02 1.71 -10.02
C ASN A 100 4.97 2.43 -10.99
N ILE A 101 5.53 3.59 -10.58
CA ILE A 101 6.56 4.30 -11.34
C ILE A 101 7.85 3.45 -11.42
N LEU A 102 8.28 2.83 -10.33
CA LEU A 102 9.46 1.95 -10.36
C LEU A 102 9.24 0.76 -11.29
N SER A 103 8.05 0.16 -11.23
CA SER A 103 7.63 -0.90 -12.15
C SER A 103 7.61 -0.45 -13.61
N LEU A 104 7.28 0.82 -13.88
CA LEU A 104 7.32 1.36 -15.23
C LEU A 104 8.73 1.28 -15.82
N PHE A 105 9.76 1.64 -15.04
CA PHE A 105 11.15 1.67 -15.51
C PHE A 105 11.87 0.33 -15.49
N VAL A 106 11.43 -0.62 -14.66
CA VAL A 106 12.13 -1.91 -14.47
C VAL A 106 11.50 -3.04 -15.28
N LEU A 107 10.17 -3.06 -15.44
CA LEU A 107 9.47 -4.16 -16.10
C LEU A 107 9.27 -3.91 -17.61
N PRO A 108 9.20 -4.97 -18.44
CA PRO A 108 9.00 -4.83 -19.88
C PRO A 108 7.74 -4.05 -20.27
N PRO A 109 7.71 -3.41 -21.47
CA PRO A 109 6.60 -2.56 -21.90
C PRO A 109 5.22 -3.23 -21.93
N PHE A 110 5.17 -4.53 -22.22
CA PHE A 110 3.91 -5.27 -22.35
C PHE A 110 3.40 -5.86 -21.04
N VAL A 111 4.09 -5.63 -19.91
CA VAL A 111 3.60 -6.08 -18.61
C VAL A 111 2.37 -5.27 -18.22
N ALA A 112 1.28 -5.98 -17.93
CA ALA A 112 0.13 -5.46 -17.23
C ALA A 112 0.34 -5.60 -15.73
N SER A 113 0.05 -4.54 -14.97
CA SER A 113 0.08 -4.54 -13.51
C SER A 113 -1.12 -3.78 -12.94
N GLY A 114 -1.71 -4.33 -11.89
CA GLY A 114 -2.81 -3.71 -11.15
C GLY A 114 -2.84 -4.25 -9.73
N GLY A 115 -3.52 -3.52 -8.85
CA GLY A 115 -3.78 -3.90 -7.47
C GLY A 115 -3.25 -2.88 -6.47
N ALA A 116 -3.83 -2.91 -5.27
CA ALA A 116 -3.45 -2.01 -4.18
C ALA A 116 -2.15 -2.42 -3.47
N SER A 117 -1.51 -3.52 -3.89
CA SER A 117 -0.47 -4.21 -3.12
C SER A 117 0.82 -3.39 -2.95
N GLY A 118 1.19 -2.54 -3.91
CA GLY A 118 2.28 -1.56 -3.72
C GLY A 118 2.03 -0.64 -2.51
N GLY A 119 0.78 -0.18 -2.34
CA GLY A 119 0.34 0.58 -1.17
C GLY A 119 0.28 -0.26 0.10
N LEU A 120 -0.11 -1.54 0.02
CA LEU A 120 -0.07 -2.46 1.15
C LEU A 120 1.35 -2.70 1.66
N PHE A 121 2.32 -2.87 0.75
CA PHE A 121 3.73 -2.98 1.13
C PHE A 121 4.26 -1.70 1.77
N ALA A 122 3.74 -0.54 1.36
CA ALA A 122 4.03 0.72 2.03
C ALA A 122 3.47 0.75 3.46
N ILE A 123 2.26 0.24 3.68
CA ILE A 123 1.68 0.11 5.02
C ILE A 123 2.51 -0.84 5.88
N VAL A 124 2.90 -2.01 5.36
CA VAL A 124 3.76 -2.99 6.05
C VAL A 124 5.10 -2.36 6.45
N GLY A 125 5.77 -1.71 5.49
CA GLY A 125 7.03 -1.03 5.74
C GLY A 125 6.90 0.06 6.81
N ALA A 126 5.81 0.82 6.77
CA ALA A 126 5.56 1.87 7.74
C ALA A 126 5.28 1.33 9.16
N LEU A 127 4.43 0.32 9.29
CA LEU A 127 4.13 -0.33 10.58
C LEU A 127 5.40 -0.87 11.24
N LEU A 128 6.22 -1.61 10.49
CA LEU A 128 7.46 -2.18 11.00
C LEU A 128 8.48 -1.11 11.36
N ALA A 129 8.63 -0.06 10.54
CA ALA A 129 9.54 1.04 10.86
C ALA A 129 9.09 1.83 12.11
N VAL A 130 7.79 2.09 12.27
CA VAL A 130 7.25 2.70 13.49
C VAL A 130 7.56 1.83 14.71
N GLU A 131 7.30 0.53 14.65
CA GLU A 131 7.63 -0.41 15.72
C GLU A 131 9.14 -0.38 16.04
N GLY A 132 9.99 -0.43 15.02
CA GLY A 132 11.44 -0.39 15.16
C GLY A 132 11.93 0.89 15.84
N VAL A 133 11.35 2.05 15.53
CA VAL A 133 11.69 3.33 16.18
C VAL A 133 11.26 3.34 17.65
N LEU A 134 10.04 2.89 17.95
CA LEU A 134 9.50 2.86 19.30
C LEU A 134 10.30 1.89 20.19
N ARG A 135 10.58 0.69 19.69
CA ARG A 135 11.33 -0.37 20.39
C ARG A 135 12.85 -0.22 20.33
N LYS A 136 13.36 0.82 19.65
CA LYS A 136 14.81 1.02 19.40
C LYS A 136 15.47 -0.20 18.73
N ASN A 137 14.75 -0.92 17.87
CA ASN A 137 15.23 -2.11 17.17
C ASN A 137 14.85 -2.08 15.69
N MET A 138 15.45 -1.15 14.93
CA MET A 138 15.23 -1.03 13.49
C MET A 138 15.77 -2.25 12.71
N GLN A 139 16.81 -2.92 13.20
CA GLN A 139 17.35 -4.09 12.53
C GLN A 139 16.31 -5.21 12.44
N LYS A 140 15.62 -5.52 13.56
CA LYS A 140 14.54 -6.51 13.55
C LYS A 140 13.38 -6.11 12.65
N ALA A 141 13.02 -4.82 12.65
CA ALA A 141 11.99 -4.30 11.75
C ALA A 141 12.34 -4.51 10.26
N LEU A 142 13.58 -4.23 9.86
CA LEU A 142 14.05 -4.42 8.49
C LEU A 142 14.12 -5.90 8.10
N ILE A 143 14.55 -6.78 9.01
CA ILE A 143 14.55 -8.23 8.79
C ILE A 143 13.12 -8.74 8.57
N ASN A 144 12.17 -8.33 9.41
CA ASN A 144 10.76 -8.69 9.26
C ASN A 144 10.18 -8.16 7.94
N ALA A 145 10.52 -6.93 7.56
CA ALA A 145 10.09 -6.31 6.31
C ALA A 145 10.60 -7.11 5.10
N LEU A 146 11.89 -7.47 5.11
CA LEU A 146 12.49 -8.29 4.06
C LEU A 146 11.85 -9.69 4.01
N PHE A 147 11.64 -10.34 5.16
CA PHE A 147 10.99 -11.64 5.21
C PHE A 147 9.58 -11.60 4.61
N LEU A 148 8.75 -10.64 5.03
CA LEU A 148 7.39 -10.47 4.49
C LEU A 148 7.40 -10.16 2.99
N PHE A 149 8.36 -9.37 2.53
CA PHE A 149 8.54 -9.11 1.10
C PHE A 149 8.84 -10.38 0.31
N LEU A 150 9.80 -11.18 0.78
CA LEU A 150 10.21 -12.41 0.10
C LEU A 150 9.07 -13.42 0.00
N ILE A 151 8.35 -13.69 1.09
CA ILE A 151 7.30 -14.72 1.08
C ILE A 151 6.07 -14.33 0.22
N ASN A 152 5.85 -13.04 -0.02
CA ASN A 152 4.67 -12.55 -0.74
C ASN A 152 4.98 -12.14 -2.19
N SER A 153 6.24 -11.84 -2.53
CA SER A 153 6.61 -11.27 -3.83
C SER A 153 7.23 -12.27 -4.81
N ILE A 154 7.44 -13.52 -4.38
CA ILE A 154 8.06 -14.58 -5.19
C ILE A 154 7.07 -15.33 -6.11
N PHE A 155 5.76 -15.10 -5.93
CA PHE A 155 4.76 -15.83 -6.71
C PHE A 155 4.70 -15.35 -8.18
N PRO A 156 4.51 -16.26 -9.15
CA PRO A 156 4.31 -15.87 -10.54
C PRO A 156 3.14 -14.89 -10.71
N GLY A 157 3.32 -13.89 -11.57
CA GLY A 157 2.31 -12.85 -11.81
C GLY A 157 2.28 -11.72 -10.78
N VAL A 158 3.09 -11.79 -9.71
CA VAL A 158 3.22 -10.70 -8.74
C VAL A 158 4.19 -9.63 -9.23
N ASN A 159 3.79 -8.37 -9.13
CA ASN A 159 4.68 -7.24 -9.38
C ASN A 159 5.58 -6.97 -8.17
N TYR A 160 6.66 -7.77 -8.06
CA TYR A 160 7.65 -7.63 -7.00
C TYR A 160 8.35 -6.26 -6.99
N VAL A 161 8.42 -5.57 -8.14
CA VAL A 161 9.03 -4.23 -8.23
C VAL A 161 8.13 -3.20 -7.55
N ALA A 162 6.82 -3.25 -7.80
CA ALA A 162 5.86 -2.37 -7.13
C ALA A 162 5.84 -2.64 -5.61
N HIS A 163 5.89 -3.90 -5.20
CA HIS A 163 6.01 -4.26 -3.78
C HIS A 163 7.28 -3.70 -3.15
N PHE A 164 8.42 -3.83 -3.82
CA PHE A 164 9.71 -3.33 -3.34
C PHE A 164 9.70 -1.80 -3.21
N GLY A 165 9.23 -1.08 -4.24
CA GLY A 165 9.11 0.37 -4.20
C GLY A 165 8.17 0.84 -3.08
N GLY A 166 7.03 0.17 -2.93
CA GLY A 166 6.10 0.40 -1.82
C GLY A 166 6.76 0.22 -0.46
N LEU A 167 7.45 -0.89 -0.25
CA LEU A 167 8.12 -1.22 1.00
C LEU A 167 9.17 -0.17 1.41
N ILE A 168 10.01 0.25 0.46
CA ILE A 168 11.05 1.27 0.71
C ILE A 168 10.42 2.60 1.12
N VAL A 169 9.38 3.05 0.41
CA VAL A 169 8.64 4.28 0.75
C VAL A 169 7.98 4.16 2.13
N GLY A 170 7.38 3.01 2.41
CA GLY A 170 6.78 2.67 3.70
C GLY A 170 7.78 2.77 4.84
N ILE A 171 8.94 2.12 4.72
CA ILE A 171 10.00 2.14 5.73
C ILE A 171 10.47 3.59 5.99
N LEU A 172 10.69 4.37 4.93
CA LEU A 172 11.15 5.75 5.04
C LEU A 172 10.13 6.63 5.78
N LEU A 173 8.87 6.61 5.33
CA LEU A 173 7.81 7.42 5.94
C LEU A 173 7.47 6.95 7.35
N GLY A 174 7.44 5.63 7.58
CA GLY A 174 7.23 5.05 8.90
C GLY A 174 8.32 5.40 9.90
N TYR A 175 9.58 5.45 9.46
CA TYR A 175 10.68 5.91 10.31
C TYR A 175 10.51 7.38 10.71
N ILE A 176 10.18 8.26 9.75
CA ILE A 176 9.94 9.69 10.00
C ILE A 176 8.76 9.86 10.97
N TYR A 177 7.62 9.25 10.67
CA TYR A 177 6.42 9.39 11.50
C TYR A 177 6.55 8.68 12.84
N GLY A 178 7.30 7.58 12.92
CA GLY A 178 7.63 6.89 14.16
C GLY A 178 8.45 7.75 15.11
N LYS A 179 9.40 8.54 14.59
CA LYS A 179 10.16 9.52 15.39
C LYS A 179 9.27 10.60 15.97
N ASP A 180 8.38 11.15 15.13
CA ASP A 180 7.40 12.15 15.58
C ASP A 180 6.49 11.59 16.67
N LEU A 181 5.97 10.37 16.48
CA LEU A 181 5.11 9.71 17.45
C LEU A 181 5.85 9.47 18.77
N LYS A 182 7.08 8.96 18.71
CA LYS A 182 7.92 8.72 19.89
C LYS A 182 8.15 10.00 20.70
N ARG A 183 8.45 11.12 20.03
CA ARG A 183 8.61 12.42 20.69
C ARG A 183 7.35 12.82 21.45
N LYS A 184 6.18 12.76 20.79
CA LYS A 184 4.89 13.07 21.44
C LYS A 184 4.60 12.19 22.66
N LEU A 185 4.90 10.89 22.58
CA LEU A 185 4.71 9.97 23.70
C LEU A 185 5.63 10.30 24.89
N LEU A 186 6.88 10.68 24.63
CA LEU A 186 7.81 11.12 25.67
C LEU A 186 7.35 12.42 26.30
N ASP A 187 6.94 13.40 25.50
CA ASP A 187 6.43 14.68 26.00
C ASP A 187 5.22 14.45 26.92
N MET A 188 4.25 13.61 26.51
CA MET A 188 3.12 13.25 27.36
C MET A 188 3.57 12.59 28.67
N SER A 189 4.50 11.64 28.62
CA SER A 189 4.98 10.96 29.83
C SER A 189 5.61 11.91 30.85
N TYR A 190 6.26 12.98 30.39
CA TYR A 190 6.85 14.01 31.25
C TYR A 190 5.80 14.86 31.97
N TRP A 191 4.66 15.15 31.33
CA TRP A 191 3.59 15.93 31.95
C TRP A 191 2.76 15.15 32.99
N PHE A 192 2.84 13.82 32.98
CA PHE A 192 2.13 12.95 33.92
C PHE A 192 3.04 12.30 34.98
N SER A 193 4.33 12.68 35.02
CA SER A 193 5.31 12.29 36.05
C SER A 193 5.56 13.45 37.02
#